data_AF-A0A0B8P4P1-F1
#
_entry.id   AF-A0A0B8P4P1-F1
#
_cell.length_a   1.000
_cell.length_b   1.000
_cell.length_c   1.000
_cell.angle_alpha   90.00
_cell.angle_beta   90.00
_cell.angle_gamma   90.00
#
_symmetry.space_group_name_H-M   'P 1'
#
loop_
_entity.id
_entity.type
_entity.pdbx_description
1 polymer ?
#
loop_
_entity_poly.entity_id
_entity_poly.type
_entity_poly.pdbx_seq_one_letter_code
_entity_poly.pdbx_strand_id
1 'polypeptide(L)' 'MIKKIEKTLNKIEEDEFGFCDSCGVEIGIRRLEARPTADLCIDCKTLAELK' A
#
# COMPACT_ATOMS: atom_id res chain seq x y z
N MET A 1 15.42 -2.84 -0.58
CA MET A 1 14.51 -1.91 0.15
C MET A 1 14.29 -0.62 -0.64
N ILE A 2 15.35 0.01 -1.16
CA ILE A 2 15.29 1.24 -1.99
C ILE A 2 14.26 1.17 -3.13
N LYS A 3 14.23 0.09 -3.92
CA LYS A 3 13.25 -0.11 -5.01
C LYS A 3 11.78 0.04 -4.60
N LYS A 4 11.42 -0.29 -3.35
CA LYS A 4 10.04 -0.13 -2.87
C LYS A 4 9.70 1.33 -2.57
N ILE A 5 10.70 2.09 -2.11
CA ILE A 5 10.55 3.53 -1.87
C ILE A 5 10.39 4.25 -3.21
N GLU A 6 11.22 3.94 -4.20
CA GLU A 6 11.10 4.47 -5.57
C GLU A 6 9.71 4.19 -6.16
N LYS A 7 9.22 2.94 -6.08
CA LYS A 7 7.85 2.59 -6.49
C LYS A 7 6.79 3.42 -5.76
N THR A 8 6.97 3.64 -4.47
CA THR A 8 6.01 4.40 -3.64
C THR A 8 6.01 5.88 -4.04
N LEU A 9 7.17 6.44 -4.35
CA LEU A 9 7.29 7.81 -4.86
C LEU A 9 6.58 7.97 -6.20
N ASN A 10 6.75 7.02 -7.13
CA ASN A 10 6.04 7.05 -8.41
C ASN A 10 4.51 7.03 -8.22
N LYS A 11 4.01 6.19 -7.30
CA LYS A 11 2.57 6.18 -6.98
C LYS A 11 2.06 7.51 -6.43
N ILE A 12 2.90 8.26 -5.72
CA ILE A 12 2.54 9.61 -5.25
C ILE A 12 2.48 10.58 -6.43
N GLU A 13 3.43 10.49 -7.37
CA GLU A 13 3.43 11.32 -8.59
C GLU A 13 2.23 11.01 -9.51
N GLU A 14 1.75 9.77 -9.50
CA GLU A 14 0.60 9.31 -10.28
C GLU A 14 -0.76 9.50 -9.57
N ASP A 15 -0.79 10.11 -8.36
CA ASP A 15 -1.99 10.24 -7.50
C ASP A 15 -2.65 8.89 -7.13
N GLU A 16 -1.93 7.78 -7.24
CA GLU A 16 -2.38 6.43 -6.88
C GLU A 16 -1.93 6.00 -5.47
N PHE A 17 -1.23 6.88 -4.75
CA PHE A 17 -0.75 6.58 -3.41
C PHE A 17 -1.89 6.47 -2.39
N GLY A 18 -1.81 5.43 -1.57
CA GLY A 18 -2.76 5.20 -0.48
C GLY A 18 -3.95 4.34 -0.86
N PHE A 19 -3.95 3.70 -2.04
CA PHE A 19 -4.98 2.74 -2.45
C PHE A 19 -4.45 1.31 -2.48
N CYS A 20 -5.32 0.35 -2.22
CA CYS A 20 -5.01 -1.07 -2.22
C CYS A 20 -4.90 -1.62 -3.64
N ASP A 21 -3.76 -2.21 -4.00
CA ASP A 21 -3.51 -2.80 -5.33
C ASP A 21 -4.46 -3.97 -5.67
N SER A 22 -5.14 -4.56 -4.68
CA SER A 22 -6.02 -5.71 -4.89
C SER A 22 -7.50 -5.38 -4.99
N CYS A 23 -7.98 -4.34 -4.29
CA CYS A 23 -9.41 -4.03 -4.22
C CYS A 23 -9.75 -2.55 -4.46
N GLY A 24 -8.74 -1.70 -4.65
CA GLY A 24 -8.91 -0.28 -4.95
C GLY A 24 -9.39 0.58 -3.79
N VAL A 25 -9.61 0.02 -2.59
CA VAL A 25 -10.02 0.78 -1.42
C VAL A 25 -8.85 1.53 -0.80
N GLU A 26 -9.15 2.61 -0.07
CA GLU A 26 -8.15 3.38 0.67
C GLU A 26 -7.46 2.53 1.75
N ILE A 27 -6.14 2.65 1.83
CA ILE A 27 -5.31 2.08 2.88
C ILE A 27 -5.37 3.05 4.06
N GLY A 28 -5.83 2.57 5.21
CA GLY A 28 -6.00 3.41 6.40
C GLY A 28 -4.72 4.17 6.78
N ILE A 29 -4.85 5.46 7.12
CA ILE A 29 -3.74 6.39 7.39
C ILE A 29 -2.75 5.81 8.42
N ARG A 30 -3.23 5.27 9.55
CA ARG A 30 -2.38 4.66 10.59
C ARG A 30 -1.47 3.55 10.07
N ARG A 31 -1.91 2.84 9.03
CA ARG A 31 -1.12 1.78 8.39
C ARG A 31 -0.04 2.36 7.49
N LEU A 32 -0.34 3.42 6.74
CA LEU A 32 0.64 4.12 5.92
C LEU A 32 1.67 4.86 6.78
N GLU A 33 1.27 5.41 7.92
CA GLU A 33 2.20 5.99 8.91
C GLU A 33 3.17 4.93 9.46
N ALA A 34 2.66 3.75 9.81
CA ALA A 34 3.49 2.64 10.28
C ALA A 34 4.36 2.04 9.16
N ARG A 35 3.85 2.01 7.93
CA ARG A 35 4.53 1.47 6.75
C ARG A 35 4.05 2.17 5.47
N PRO A 36 4.77 3.20 5.00
CA PRO A 36 4.35 3.99 3.83
C PRO A 36 4.48 3.21 2.51
N THR A 37 5.23 2.12 2.51
CA THR A 37 5.41 1.22 1.35
C THR A 37 4.38 0.08 1.30
N ALA A 38 3.21 0.26 1.94
CA ALA A 38 2.17 -0.76 1.95
C ALA A 38 1.37 -0.73 0.65
N ASP A 39 1.37 -1.84 -0.10
CA ASP A 39 0.61 -1.98 -1.35
C ASP A 39 -0.83 -2.49 -1.14
N LEU A 40 -1.17 -2.98 0.05
CA LEU A 40 -2.46 -3.62 0.33
C LEU A 40 -3.12 -3.05 1.60
N CYS A 41 -4.46 -3.02 1.61
CA CYS A 41 -5.25 -2.79 2.82
C CYS A 41 -5.04 -3.93 3.84
N ILE A 42 -5.60 -3.77 5.04
CA ILE A 42 -5.46 -4.76 6.11
C ILE A 42 -6.11 -6.08 5.69
N ASP A 43 -7.34 -6.04 5.20
CA ASP A 43 -8.11 -7.24 4.85
C ASP A 43 -7.43 -8.05 3.74
N CYS A 44 -7.04 -7.40 2.64
CA CYS A 44 -6.32 -8.08 1.55
C CYS A 44 -4.97 -8.64 1.99
N LYS A 45 -4.27 -7.95 2.89
CA LYS A 45 -3.01 -8.47 3.44
C LYS A 45 -3.26 -9.70 4.31
N THR A 46 -4.24 -9.65 5.20
CA THR A 46 -4.62 -10.79 6.03
C THR A 46 -5.04 -11.98 5.16
N LEU A 47 -5.82 -11.73 4.10
CA LEU A 47 -6.22 -12.77 3.14
C LEU A 47 -5.02 -13.40 2.43
N ALA A 48 -4.02 -12.60 2.06
CA ALA A 48 -2.80 -13.07 1.42
C ALA A 48 -1.89 -13.90 2.34
N GLU A 49 -1.94 -13.65 3.66
CA GLU A 49 -1.18 -14.39 4.68
C GLU A 49 -1.88 -15.69 5.14
N LEU A 50 -3.17 -15.85 4.87
CA LEU A 50 -3.95 -17.07 5.15
C LEU A 50 -3.79 -18.15 4.07
N LYS A 51 -2.99 -17.89 3.03
CA LYS A 51 -2.68 -18.79 1.92
C LYS A 51 -1.30 -19.40 2.11
#